data_AF-A0A095YMW3-F1
#
_entry.id   AF-A0A095YMW3-F1
#
_cell.length_a   1.000
_cell.length_b   1.000
_cell.length_c   1.000
_cell.angle_alpha   90.00
_cell.angle_beta   90.00
_cell.angle_gamma   90.00
#
_symmetry.space_group_name_H-M   'P 1'
#
loop_
_entity.id
_entity.type
_entity.pdbx_description
1 polymer ?
#
loop_
_entity_poly.entity_id
_entity_poly.type
_entity_poly.pdbx_seq_one_letter_code
_entity_poly.pdbx_strand_id
1 'polypeptide(L)'
;MKKRSFLKSFNNAANGLVHSFKSEKNMRIHFAVAGIVLIFALIFEFSKLEFIALTGAIVLVLFAELINTALEYAVDASVGEFHPLIRICKDISAGAVLLTAFYAAFVGYLLFYDRLVPLGNNVLGAIHQSPIHLTFIAFSLTVMLVIALKSKYSKSRGSYFQGGTVSGHAAVSFLLATIVSFNSDSLLVISLAYILAILVAESRVEGKIHKPMDVFYGGLLGIIIGIIIFRLFG
;
A
#
# COMPACT_ATOMS: atom_id res chain seq x y z
N MET A 1 4.06 29.97 -34.02
CA MET A 1 3.96 29.73 -32.56
C MET A 1 5.04 30.56 -31.85
N LYS A 2 4.68 31.55 -31.01
CA LYS A 2 5.65 32.36 -30.24
C LYS A 2 6.53 31.43 -29.39
N LYS A 3 7.86 31.49 -29.53
CA LYS A 3 8.81 30.78 -28.67
C LYS A 3 8.50 31.16 -27.22
N ARG A 4 7.84 30.28 -26.46
CA ARG A 4 7.63 30.49 -25.03
C ARG A 4 9.02 30.55 -24.41
N SER A 5 9.34 31.67 -23.74
CA SER A 5 10.57 31.79 -22.97
C SER A 5 10.64 30.62 -21.98
N PHE A 6 11.78 29.96 -21.87
CA PHE A 6 12.03 28.86 -20.93
C PHE A 6 11.56 29.20 -19.51
N LEU A 7 11.79 30.46 -19.09
CA LEU A 7 11.36 31.00 -17.80
C LEU A 7 9.84 30.95 -17.61
N LYS A 8 9.07 31.21 -18.69
CA LYS A 8 7.61 31.16 -18.64
C LYS A 8 7.10 29.73 -18.47
N SER A 9 7.75 28.75 -19.08
CA SER A 9 7.40 27.33 -18.92
C SER A 9 7.69 26.83 -17.50
N PHE A 10 8.84 27.20 -16.92
CA PHE A 10 9.16 26.91 -15.52
C PHE A 10 8.15 27.52 -14.55
N ASN A 11 7.80 28.79 -14.76
CA ASN A 11 6.83 29.47 -13.91
C ASN A 11 5.43 28.80 -13.98
N ASN A 12 5.02 28.36 -15.17
CA ASN A 12 3.77 27.62 -15.32
C ASN A 12 3.78 26.28 -14.58
N ALA A 13 4.90 25.54 -14.66
CA ALA A 13 5.04 24.28 -13.92
C ALA A 13 5.04 24.50 -12.40
N ALA A 14 5.75 25.52 -11.92
CA ALA A 14 5.77 25.91 -10.50
C ALA A 14 4.37 26.31 -10.01
N ASN A 15 3.61 27.07 -10.81
CA ASN A 15 2.23 27.42 -10.50
C ASN A 15 1.34 26.18 -10.35
N GLY A 16 1.53 25.17 -11.21
CA GLY A 16 0.81 23.89 -11.10
C GLY A 16 1.09 23.16 -9.79
N LEU A 17 2.35 23.09 -9.37
CA LEU A 17 2.74 22.50 -8.08
C LEU A 17 2.16 23.26 -6.90
N VAL A 18 2.28 24.60 -6.90
CA VAL A 18 1.74 25.47 -5.84
C VAL A 18 0.22 25.38 -5.77
N HIS A 19 -0.45 25.31 -6.91
CA HIS A 19 -1.90 25.16 -6.99
C HIS A 19 -2.35 23.85 -6.34
N SER A 20 -1.78 22.72 -6.77
CA SER A 20 -2.12 21.40 -6.21
C SER A 20 -1.83 21.31 -4.71
N PHE A 21 -0.73 21.89 -4.23
CA PHE A 21 -0.43 21.95 -2.80
C PHE A 21 -1.46 22.76 -2.00
N LYS A 22 -2.01 23.83 -2.58
CA LYS A 22 -3.01 24.68 -1.90
C LYS A 22 -4.41 24.09 -1.96
N SER A 23 -4.80 23.49 -3.09
CA SER A 23 -6.14 22.96 -3.30
C SER A 23 -6.34 21.61 -2.60
N GLU A 24 -5.37 20.70 -2.72
CA GLU A 24 -5.55 19.32 -2.30
C GLU A 24 -5.07 19.05 -0.86
N LYS A 25 -5.94 18.41 -0.07
CA LYS A 25 -5.59 17.98 1.29
C LYS A 25 -4.56 16.83 1.26
N ASN A 26 -4.75 15.86 0.38
CA ASN A 26 -3.89 14.69 0.27
C ASN A 26 -2.47 15.08 -0.17
N MET A 27 -2.34 15.99 -1.14
CA MET A 27 -1.05 16.59 -1.51
C MET A 27 -0.29 17.17 -0.30
N ARG A 28 -0.96 17.95 0.57
CA ARG A 28 -0.33 18.51 1.77
C ARG A 28 0.11 17.43 2.76
N ILE A 29 -0.69 16.38 2.93
CA ILE A 29 -0.33 15.24 3.79
C ILE A 29 0.90 14.54 3.22
N HIS A 30 0.93 14.22 1.92
CA HIS A 30 2.07 13.57 1.28
C HIS A 30 3.35 14.41 1.39
N PHE A 31 3.27 15.73 1.20
CA PHE A 31 4.40 16.63 1.40
C PHE A 31 4.88 16.67 2.86
N ALA A 32 3.96 16.72 3.84
CA ALA A 32 4.32 16.73 5.26
C ALA A 32 5.01 15.42 5.66
N VAL A 33 4.45 14.28 5.26
CA VAL A 33 5.04 12.96 5.50
C VAL A 33 6.40 12.83 4.81
N ALA A 34 6.52 13.27 3.55
CA ALA A 34 7.79 13.29 2.84
C ALA A 34 8.85 14.12 3.58
N GLY A 35 8.48 15.30 4.10
CA GLY A 35 9.37 16.13 4.90
C GLY A 35 9.88 15.41 6.15
N ILE A 36 8.99 14.77 6.91
CA ILE A 36 9.34 13.97 8.10
C ILE A 36 10.30 12.83 7.73
N VAL A 37 9.98 12.10 6.66
CA VAL A 37 10.77 10.96 6.17
C VAL A 37 12.16 11.40 5.72
N LEU A 38 12.29 12.54 5.03
CA LEU A 38 13.58 13.09 4.63
C LEU A 38 14.42 13.54 5.82
N ILE A 39 13.80 14.15 6.84
CA ILE A 39 14.49 14.49 8.09
C ILE A 39 15.06 13.23 8.74
N PHE A 40 14.27 12.16 8.84
CA PHE A 40 14.77 10.89 9.35
C PHE A 40 15.90 10.32 8.48
N ALA A 41 15.79 10.36 7.16
CA ALA A 41 16.84 9.88 6.27
C ALA A 41 18.19 10.61 6.47
N LEU A 42 18.14 11.91 6.80
CA LEU A 42 19.32 12.69 7.16
C LEU A 42 19.90 12.29 8.52
N ILE A 43 19.05 12.11 9.53
CA ILE A 43 19.46 11.67 10.89
C ILE A 43 20.14 10.30 10.84
N PHE A 44 19.60 9.41 10.01
CA PHE A 44 20.07 8.04 9.95
C PHE A 44 21.29 7.84 9.06
N GLU A 45 21.74 8.84 8.29
CA GLU A 45 22.90 8.80 7.39
C GLU A 45 22.76 7.82 6.21
N PHE A 46 21.72 7.99 5.38
CA PHE A 46 21.47 7.10 4.24
C PHE A 46 22.61 7.15 3.21
N SER A 47 23.00 5.98 2.66
CA SER A 47 23.93 5.95 1.53
C SER A 47 23.28 6.60 0.30
N LYS A 48 24.10 6.98 -0.68
CA LYS A 48 23.62 7.66 -1.89
C LYS A 48 22.52 6.86 -2.61
N LEU A 49 22.66 5.53 -2.71
CA LEU A 49 21.69 4.68 -3.39
C LEU A 49 20.37 4.56 -2.60
N GLU A 50 20.44 4.42 -1.29
CA GLU A 50 19.26 4.37 -0.42
C GLU A 50 18.50 5.70 -0.45
N PHE A 51 19.23 6.82 -0.41
CA PHE A 51 18.63 8.14 -0.52
C PHE A 51 17.97 8.38 -1.89
N ILE A 52 18.59 7.91 -2.99
CA ILE A 52 18.00 7.94 -4.33
C ILE A 52 16.71 7.08 -4.38
N ALA A 53 16.73 5.89 -3.80
CA ALA A 53 15.55 5.01 -3.76
C ALA A 53 14.41 5.65 -2.97
N LEU A 54 14.70 6.21 -1.78
CA LEU A 54 13.72 6.87 -0.92
C LEU A 54 13.10 8.11 -1.58
N THR A 55 13.96 9.00 -2.10
CA THR A 55 13.51 10.21 -2.78
C THR A 55 12.75 9.89 -4.07
N GLY A 56 13.17 8.88 -4.82
CA GLY A 56 12.45 8.38 -5.98
C GLY A 56 11.04 7.90 -5.63
N ALA A 57 10.89 7.17 -4.52
CA ALA A 57 9.59 6.71 -4.06
C ALA A 57 8.68 7.87 -3.62
N ILE A 58 9.23 8.87 -2.92
CA ILE A 58 8.51 10.11 -2.55
C ILE A 58 8.03 10.85 -3.80
N VAL A 59 8.94 11.08 -4.77
CA VAL A 59 8.61 11.78 -6.01
C VAL A 59 7.52 11.04 -6.79
N LEU A 60 7.53 9.71 -6.79
CA LEU A 60 6.52 8.90 -7.47
C LEU A 60 5.12 9.11 -6.86
N VAL A 61 5.00 9.20 -5.54
CA VAL A 61 3.74 9.49 -4.86
C VAL A 61 3.23 10.89 -5.20
N LEU A 62 4.10 11.90 -5.10
CA LEU A 62 3.73 13.28 -5.44
C LEU A 62 3.34 13.42 -6.92
N PHE A 63 4.04 12.71 -7.80
CA PHE A 63 3.69 12.63 -9.22
C PHE A 63 2.31 12.04 -9.44
N ALA A 64 2.00 10.89 -8.82
CA ALA A 64 0.69 10.27 -8.95
C ALA A 64 -0.44 11.19 -8.43
N GLU A 65 -0.21 11.89 -7.32
CA GLU A 65 -1.17 12.84 -6.75
C GLU A 65 -1.39 14.07 -7.66
N LEU A 66 -0.34 14.58 -8.31
CA LEU A 66 -0.45 15.65 -9.31
C LEU A 66 -1.26 15.20 -10.52
N ILE A 67 -1.03 13.98 -11.01
CA ILE A 67 -1.80 13.41 -12.12
C ILE A 67 -3.26 13.20 -11.71
N ASN A 68 -3.52 12.71 -10.50
CA ASN A 68 -4.87 12.58 -9.96
C ASN A 68 -5.61 13.92 -9.97
N THR A 69 -4.99 14.94 -9.39
CA THR A 69 -5.53 16.31 -9.34
C THR A 69 -5.80 16.86 -10.76
N ALA A 70 -4.86 16.66 -11.68
CA ALA A 70 -5.01 17.14 -13.06
C ALA A 70 -6.16 16.44 -13.80
N LEU A 71 -6.33 15.14 -13.59
CA LEU A 71 -7.44 14.36 -14.17
C LEU A 71 -8.77 14.77 -13.57
N GLU A 72 -8.86 15.00 -12.26
CA GLU A 72 -10.07 15.51 -11.62
C GLU A 72 -10.50 16.84 -12.25
N TYR A 73 -9.60 17.82 -12.34
CA TYR A 73 -9.90 19.10 -12.98
C TYR A 73 -10.28 18.96 -14.46
N ALA A 74 -9.58 18.11 -15.22
CA ALA A 74 -9.85 17.92 -16.63
C ALA A 74 -11.27 17.35 -16.84
N VAL A 75 -11.65 16.36 -16.04
CA VAL A 75 -12.96 15.72 -16.15
C VAL A 75 -14.07 16.64 -15.65
N ASP A 76 -13.86 17.35 -14.54
CA ASP A 76 -14.84 18.29 -13.98
C ASP A 76 -15.07 19.51 -14.90
N ALA A 77 -14.06 19.93 -15.65
CA ALA A 77 -14.22 20.97 -16.66
C ALA A 77 -14.95 20.50 -17.93
N SER A 78 -14.96 19.18 -18.20
CA SER A 78 -15.46 18.63 -19.46
C SER A 78 -16.95 18.30 -19.45
N VAL A 79 -17.57 18.14 -18.28
CA VAL A 79 -18.93 17.59 -18.19
C VAL A 79 -19.79 18.40 -17.20
N GLY A 80 -20.95 18.88 -17.67
CA GLY A 80 -21.92 19.62 -16.85
C GLY A 80 -22.80 18.74 -15.96
N GLU A 81 -22.86 17.43 -16.20
CA GLU A 81 -23.63 16.45 -15.42
C GLU A 81 -22.80 15.18 -15.13
N PHE A 82 -23.15 14.46 -14.07
CA PHE A 82 -22.39 13.27 -13.62
C PHE A 82 -22.56 12.09 -14.58
N HIS A 83 -21.47 11.64 -15.21
CA HIS A 83 -21.46 10.45 -16.07
C HIS A 83 -20.75 9.26 -15.37
N PRO A 84 -21.25 8.01 -15.44
CA PRO A 84 -20.66 6.85 -14.75
C PRO A 84 -19.16 6.61 -15.05
N LEU A 85 -18.72 6.91 -16.28
CA LEU A 85 -17.30 6.81 -16.66
C LEU A 85 -16.39 7.82 -15.95
N ILE A 86 -16.92 8.98 -15.54
CA ILE A 86 -16.17 9.99 -14.76
C ILE A 86 -15.80 9.41 -13.41
N ARG A 87 -16.75 8.74 -12.76
CA ARG A 87 -16.51 8.06 -11.49
C ARG A 87 -15.39 7.04 -11.62
N ILE A 88 -15.45 6.19 -12.65
CA ILE A 88 -14.42 5.16 -12.89
C ILE A 88 -13.06 5.82 -13.14
N CYS A 89 -13.01 6.91 -13.91
CA CYS A 89 -11.76 7.64 -14.15
C CYS A 89 -11.14 8.16 -12.86
N LYS A 90 -11.95 8.82 -12.00
CA LYS A 90 -11.51 9.32 -10.69
C LYS A 90 -11.09 8.19 -9.75
N ASP A 91 -11.82 7.07 -9.74
CA ASP A 91 -11.48 5.89 -8.93
C ASP A 91 -10.13 5.28 -9.37
N ILE A 92 -9.87 5.23 -10.68
CA ILE A 92 -8.60 4.72 -11.23
C ILE A 92 -7.44 5.64 -10.88
N SER A 93 -7.61 6.97 -11.03
CA SER A 93 -6.55 7.92 -10.71
C SER A 93 -6.21 7.92 -9.22
N ALA A 94 -7.21 7.84 -8.35
CA ALA A 94 -7.00 7.67 -6.91
C ALA A 94 -6.33 6.32 -6.58
N GLY A 95 -6.68 5.26 -7.31
CA GLY A 95 -6.04 3.95 -7.20
C GLY A 95 -4.54 3.98 -7.54
N ALA A 96 -4.12 4.81 -8.50
CA ALA A 96 -2.71 5.01 -8.82
C ALA A 96 -1.95 5.69 -7.67
N VAL A 97 -2.54 6.70 -7.03
CA VAL A 97 -1.97 7.31 -5.81
C VAL A 97 -1.79 6.26 -4.72
N LEU A 98 -2.81 5.45 -4.45
CA LEU A 98 -2.75 4.40 -3.43
C LEU A 98 -1.62 3.39 -3.71
N LEU A 99 -1.47 2.96 -4.97
CA LEU A 99 -0.41 2.03 -5.37
C LEU A 99 0.98 2.61 -5.13
N THR A 100 1.20 3.86 -5.52
CA THR A 100 2.51 4.53 -5.31
C THR A 100 2.78 4.78 -3.83
N ALA A 101 1.76 5.12 -3.03
CA ALA A 101 1.89 5.29 -1.58
C ALA A 101 2.29 3.98 -0.90
N PHE A 102 1.73 2.85 -1.35
CA PHE A 102 2.11 1.53 -0.86
C PHE A 102 3.57 1.19 -1.21
N TYR A 103 4.00 1.48 -2.45
CA TYR A 103 5.40 1.33 -2.85
C TYR A 103 6.34 2.20 -2.01
N ALA A 104 6.00 3.46 -1.74
CA ALA A 104 6.80 4.34 -0.90
C ALA A 104 6.88 3.86 0.55
N ALA A 105 5.79 3.33 1.10
CA ALA A 105 5.79 2.68 2.40
C ALA A 105 6.71 1.46 2.43
N PHE A 106 6.71 0.64 1.37
CA PHE A 106 7.59 -0.52 1.24
C PHE A 106 9.07 -0.12 1.18
N VAL A 107 9.44 0.85 0.34
CA VAL A 107 10.81 1.38 0.26
C VAL A 107 11.24 1.98 1.59
N GLY A 108 10.40 2.83 2.19
CA GLY A 108 10.67 3.42 3.50
C GLY A 108 10.89 2.34 4.55
N TYR A 109 10.01 1.34 4.61
CA TYR A 109 10.16 0.23 5.53
C TYR A 109 11.52 -0.45 5.41
N LEU A 110 11.91 -0.89 4.20
CA LEU A 110 13.19 -1.59 4.01
C LEU A 110 14.38 -0.75 4.46
N LEU A 111 14.38 0.56 4.18
CA LEU A 111 15.51 1.42 4.48
C LEU A 111 15.59 1.84 5.95
N PHE A 112 14.44 2.13 6.58
CA PHE A 112 14.40 2.52 8.00
C PHE A 112 14.49 1.33 8.94
N TYR A 113 14.08 0.14 8.49
CA TYR A 113 14.08 -1.07 9.31
C TYR A 113 15.46 -1.37 9.90
N ASP A 114 16.49 -1.46 9.06
CA ASP A 114 17.86 -1.79 9.49
C ASP A 114 18.43 -0.78 10.51
N ARG A 115 17.86 0.42 10.59
CA ARG A 115 18.37 1.53 11.42
C ARG A 115 17.53 1.80 12.66
N LEU A 116 16.26 1.41 12.64
CA LEU A 116 15.38 1.44 13.82
C LEU A 116 15.64 0.26 14.75
N VAL A 117 16.08 -0.89 14.21
CA VAL A 117 16.40 -2.09 15.00
C VAL A 117 17.51 -1.85 16.04
N PRO A 118 18.66 -1.22 15.71
CA PRO A 118 19.71 -0.93 16.70
C PRO A 118 19.29 0.05 17.80
N LEU A 119 18.40 1.01 17.52
CA LEU A 119 17.86 1.96 18.52
C LEU A 119 17.01 1.24 19.59
N GLY A 120 16.44 0.08 19.26
CA GLY A 120 15.67 -0.77 20.16
C GLY A 120 16.49 -1.77 20.98
N ASN A 121 17.83 -1.80 20.83
CA ASN A 121 18.69 -2.82 21.44
C ASN A 121 19.07 -2.57 22.91
N ASN A 122 18.05 -2.28 23.72
CA ASN A 122 17.92 -2.91 25.03
C ASN A 122 16.96 -4.13 25.01
N VAL A 123 16.37 -4.51 23.84
CA VAL A 123 15.39 -5.61 23.78
C VAL A 123 15.57 -6.63 22.63
N LEU A 124 16.22 -6.38 21.48
CA LEU A 124 16.10 -7.32 20.32
C LEU A 124 17.38 -7.50 19.46
N GLY A 125 18.45 -8.02 20.06
CA GLY A 125 19.73 -8.29 19.39
C GLY A 125 19.78 -9.49 18.42
N ALA A 126 18.70 -9.87 17.73
CA ALA A 126 18.63 -11.10 16.92
C ALA A 126 18.01 -10.90 15.52
N ILE A 127 18.40 -9.85 14.80
CA ILE A 127 17.68 -9.41 13.59
C ILE A 127 18.63 -9.08 12.43
N HIS A 128 19.60 -9.94 12.14
CA HIS A 128 20.44 -9.80 10.94
C HIS A 128 20.23 -10.93 9.90
N GLN A 129 19.29 -11.85 10.17
CA GLN A 129 18.82 -12.91 9.27
C GLN A 129 17.27 -12.90 9.17
N SER A 130 16.66 -11.71 9.16
CA SER A 130 15.28 -11.59 9.62
C SER A 130 14.20 -11.92 8.55
N PRO A 131 13.15 -12.70 8.90
CA PRO A 131 11.95 -13.04 8.10
C PRO A 131 11.09 -11.86 7.59
N ILE A 132 11.57 -10.64 7.78
CA ILE A 132 10.77 -9.43 7.72
C ILE A 132 10.59 -8.88 6.31
N HIS A 133 11.64 -8.92 5.48
CA HIS A 133 11.52 -8.58 4.07
C HIS A 133 10.55 -9.53 3.36
N LEU A 134 10.60 -10.83 3.70
CA LEU A 134 9.64 -11.84 3.23
C LEU A 134 8.21 -11.55 3.71
N THR A 135 8.07 -11.11 4.97
CA THR A 135 6.77 -10.71 5.54
C THR A 135 6.13 -9.60 4.70
N PHE A 136 6.91 -8.56 4.37
CA PHE A 136 6.42 -7.44 3.57
C PHE A 136 6.14 -7.83 2.12
N ILE A 137 6.99 -8.63 1.48
CA ILE A 137 6.75 -9.14 0.12
C ILE A 137 5.47 -9.98 0.09
N ALA A 138 5.29 -10.88 1.05
CA ALA A 138 4.11 -11.74 1.13
C ALA A 138 2.83 -10.94 1.38
N PHE A 139 2.89 -9.92 2.24
CA PHE A 139 1.78 -9.02 2.49
C PHE A 139 1.40 -8.23 1.23
N SER A 140 2.40 -7.62 0.59
CA SER A 140 2.24 -6.84 -0.65
C SER A 140 1.61 -7.69 -1.77
N LEU A 141 2.17 -8.89 -1.99
CA LEU A 141 1.70 -9.80 -3.02
C LEU A 141 0.27 -10.28 -2.73
N THR A 142 -0.06 -10.57 -1.47
CA THR A 142 -1.41 -10.99 -1.06
C THR A 142 -2.42 -9.88 -1.34
N VAL A 143 -2.12 -8.64 -0.97
CA VAL A 143 -3.00 -7.49 -1.26
C VAL A 143 -3.17 -7.31 -2.77
N MET A 144 -2.09 -7.36 -3.55
CA MET A 144 -2.16 -7.25 -5.01
C MET A 144 -3.00 -8.37 -5.64
N LEU A 145 -2.80 -9.63 -5.23
CA LEU A 145 -3.55 -10.77 -5.75
C LEU A 145 -5.03 -10.72 -5.35
N VAL A 146 -5.36 -10.30 -4.12
CA VAL A 146 -6.75 -10.08 -3.71
C VAL A 146 -7.41 -9.03 -4.60
N ILE A 147 -6.73 -7.90 -4.87
CA ILE A 147 -7.26 -6.85 -5.74
C ILE A 147 -7.43 -7.39 -7.17
N ALA A 148 -6.46 -8.13 -7.71
CA ALA A 148 -6.52 -8.71 -9.05
C ALA A 148 -7.65 -9.74 -9.20
N LEU A 149 -7.82 -10.62 -8.21
CA LEU A 149 -8.88 -11.63 -8.18
C LEU A 149 -10.27 -11.00 -8.05
N LYS A 150 -10.41 -9.97 -7.20
CA LYS A 150 -11.64 -9.18 -7.13
C LYS A 150 -11.92 -8.50 -8.46
N SER A 151 -10.91 -7.91 -9.12
CA SER A 151 -11.07 -7.26 -10.43
C SER A 151 -11.58 -8.24 -11.50
N LYS A 152 -11.01 -9.46 -11.54
CA LYS A 152 -11.37 -10.45 -12.57
C LYS A 152 -12.73 -11.14 -12.34
N TYR A 153 -13.10 -11.40 -11.09
CA TYR A 153 -14.23 -12.28 -10.76
C TYR A 153 -15.39 -11.59 -10.04
N SER A 154 -15.26 -10.33 -9.62
CA SER A 154 -16.33 -9.64 -8.90
C SER A 154 -17.49 -9.28 -9.82
N LYS A 155 -18.64 -9.93 -9.62
CA LYS A 155 -19.94 -9.47 -10.13
C LYS A 155 -20.49 -8.44 -9.15
N SER A 156 -20.38 -7.16 -9.48
CA SER A 156 -20.98 -5.97 -8.84
C SER A 156 -21.94 -6.25 -7.67
N ARG A 157 -21.40 -6.49 -6.48
CA ARG A 157 -22.14 -6.50 -5.21
C ARG A 157 -21.28 -5.81 -4.15
N GLY A 158 -21.52 -4.51 -3.93
CA GLY A 158 -20.90 -3.71 -2.86
C GLY A 158 -19.70 -2.86 -3.28
N SER A 159 -19.10 -2.17 -2.30
CA SER A 159 -17.86 -1.41 -2.49
C SER A 159 -16.65 -2.36 -2.55
N TYR A 160 -15.55 -2.00 -3.22
CA TYR A 160 -14.37 -2.88 -3.34
C TYR A 160 -13.74 -3.29 -1.98
N PHE A 161 -14.02 -2.52 -0.93
CA PHE A 161 -13.64 -2.79 0.46
C PHE A 161 -14.68 -3.58 1.27
N GLN A 162 -15.93 -3.70 0.79
CA GLN A 162 -17.01 -4.44 1.43
C GLN A 162 -17.67 -5.40 0.42
N GLY A 163 -17.24 -6.67 0.43
CA GLY A 163 -17.78 -7.73 -0.42
C GLY A 163 -16.86 -8.13 -1.58
N GLY A 164 -17.35 -9.06 -2.41
CA GLY A 164 -16.63 -9.67 -3.54
C GLY A 164 -16.33 -11.16 -3.35
N THR A 165 -15.78 -11.79 -4.40
CA THR A 165 -15.52 -13.24 -4.51
C THR A 165 -14.39 -13.78 -3.63
N VAL A 166 -13.55 -12.89 -3.09
CA VAL A 166 -12.43 -13.24 -2.21
C VAL A 166 -12.33 -12.20 -1.08
N SER A 167 -12.29 -12.66 0.17
CA SER A 167 -12.16 -11.78 1.34
C SER A 167 -10.70 -11.38 1.56
N GLY A 168 -10.39 -10.08 1.40
CA GLY A 168 -9.06 -9.54 1.67
C GLY A 168 -8.66 -9.58 3.14
N HIS A 169 -9.62 -9.36 4.06
CA HIS A 169 -9.35 -9.44 5.50
C HIS A 169 -9.00 -10.88 5.93
N ALA A 170 -9.69 -11.87 5.34
CA ALA A 170 -9.34 -13.27 5.56
C ALA A 170 -7.96 -13.60 4.97
N ALA A 171 -7.70 -13.18 3.72
CA ALA A 171 -6.39 -13.42 3.09
C ALA A 171 -5.22 -12.84 3.90
N VAL A 172 -5.35 -11.60 4.36
CA VAL A 172 -4.31 -10.94 5.15
C VAL A 172 -4.16 -11.59 6.54
N SER A 173 -5.26 -11.88 7.24
CA SER A 173 -5.17 -12.46 8.59
C SER A 173 -4.58 -13.88 8.58
N PHE A 174 -4.97 -14.71 7.62
CA PHE A 174 -4.39 -16.06 7.46
C PHE A 174 -2.96 -16.03 6.94
N LEU A 175 -2.58 -15.06 6.09
CA LEU A 175 -1.19 -14.82 5.76
C LEU A 175 -0.37 -14.52 7.03
N LEU A 176 -0.82 -13.58 7.85
CA LEU A 176 -0.12 -13.21 9.09
C LEU A 176 0.01 -14.40 10.05
N ALA A 177 -1.06 -15.20 10.21
CA ALA A 177 -1.00 -16.43 11.01
C ALA A 177 0.02 -17.45 10.44
N THR A 178 0.10 -17.56 9.12
CA THR A 178 1.09 -18.41 8.44
C THR A 178 2.50 -17.91 8.69
N ILE A 179 2.74 -16.60 8.59
CA ILE A 179 4.04 -15.99 8.89
C ILE A 179 4.42 -16.24 10.35
N VAL A 180 3.50 -16.06 11.30
CA VAL A 180 3.74 -16.39 12.72
C VAL A 180 4.13 -17.86 12.87
N SER A 181 3.51 -18.78 12.12
CA SER A 181 3.83 -20.21 12.18
C SER A 181 5.23 -20.58 11.70
N PHE A 182 5.82 -19.82 10.78
CA PHE A 182 7.22 -20.00 10.36
C PHE A 182 8.24 -19.40 11.31
N ASN A 183 7.82 -18.46 12.17
CA ASN A 183 8.72 -17.65 12.99
C ASN A 183 8.57 -17.88 14.49
N SER A 184 7.79 -18.87 14.90
CA SER A 184 7.52 -19.18 16.30
C SER A 184 7.73 -20.67 16.57
N ASP A 185 8.52 -21.00 17.58
CA ASP A 185 8.68 -22.39 18.05
C ASP A 185 7.56 -22.82 19.02
N SER A 186 6.81 -21.84 19.54
CA SER A 186 5.73 -22.09 20.50
C SER A 186 4.41 -22.43 19.80
N LEU A 187 3.97 -23.68 19.94
CA LEU A 187 2.67 -24.15 19.44
C LEU A 187 1.50 -23.29 19.94
N LEU A 188 1.61 -22.72 21.15
CA LEU A 188 0.61 -21.82 21.71
C LEU A 188 0.50 -20.52 20.90
N VAL A 189 1.63 -19.90 20.54
CA VAL A 189 1.61 -18.65 19.75
C VAL A 189 1.05 -18.90 18.35
N ILE A 190 1.42 -20.01 17.72
CA ILE A 190 0.90 -20.41 16.41
C ILE A 190 -0.61 -20.61 16.46
N SER A 191 -1.10 -21.39 17.44
CA SER A 191 -2.53 -21.67 17.58
C SER A 191 -3.34 -20.41 17.87
N LEU A 192 -2.86 -19.51 18.73
CA LEU A 192 -3.51 -18.21 18.98
C LEU A 192 -3.59 -17.35 17.72
N ALA A 193 -2.53 -17.32 16.89
CA ALA A 193 -2.55 -16.55 15.64
C ALA A 193 -3.58 -17.09 14.64
N TYR A 194 -3.71 -18.41 14.50
CA TYR A 194 -4.75 -19.01 13.66
C TYR A 194 -6.15 -18.84 14.24
N ILE A 195 -6.32 -18.90 15.57
CA ILE A 195 -7.60 -18.56 16.21
C ILE A 195 -7.99 -17.12 15.89
N LEU A 196 -7.06 -16.17 15.98
CA LEU A 196 -7.32 -14.79 15.62
C LEU A 196 -7.70 -14.64 14.14
N ALA A 197 -7.01 -15.34 13.23
CA ALA A 197 -7.36 -15.33 11.81
C ALA A 197 -8.76 -15.91 11.55
N ILE A 198 -9.15 -16.98 12.26
CA ILE A 198 -10.49 -17.55 12.21
C ILE A 198 -11.53 -16.55 12.75
N LEU A 199 -11.28 -15.88 13.88
CA LEU A 199 -12.18 -14.85 14.42
C LEU A 199 -12.36 -13.67 13.44
N VAL A 200 -11.26 -13.23 12.81
CA VAL A 200 -11.33 -12.20 11.76
C VAL A 200 -12.17 -12.70 10.58
N ALA A 201 -12.00 -13.94 10.15
CA ALA A 201 -12.79 -14.56 9.09
C ALA A 201 -14.29 -14.66 9.43
N GLU A 202 -14.62 -15.18 10.61
CA GLU A 202 -16.00 -15.29 11.13
C GLU A 202 -16.68 -13.93 11.19
N SER A 203 -15.98 -12.88 11.66
CA SER A 203 -16.54 -11.51 11.70
C SER A 203 -17.00 -11.00 10.32
N ARG A 204 -16.39 -11.49 9.22
CA ARG A 204 -16.79 -11.12 7.86
C ARG A 204 -18.05 -11.85 7.39
N VAL A 205 -18.24 -13.08 7.86
CA VAL A 205 -19.44 -13.90 7.57
C VAL A 205 -20.61 -13.42 8.40
N GLU A 206 -20.41 -13.24 9.71
CA GLU A 206 -21.44 -12.76 10.64
C GLU A 206 -21.92 -11.35 10.29
N GLY A 207 -20.98 -10.46 9.92
CA GLY A 207 -21.30 -9.12 9.42
C GLY A 207 -22.04 -9.10 8.08
N LYS A 208 -22.33 -10.27 7.48
CA LYS A 208 -22.97 -10.45 6.16
C LYS A 208 -22.24 -9.70 5.03
N ILE A 209 -20.92 -9.49 5.20
CA ILE A 209 -20.08 -8.77 4.23
C ILE A 209 -19.61 -9.73 3.14
N HIS A 210 -19.24 -10.96 3.51
CA HIS A 210 -18.79 -12.00 2.60
C HIS A 210 -19.52 -13.33 2.87
N LYS A 211 -19.65 -14.17 1.85
CA LYS A 211 -20.11 -15.55 2.05
C LYS A 211 -19.00 -16.38 2.68
N PRO A 212 -19.33 -17.49 3.37
CA PRO A 212 -18.33 -18.42 3.91
C PRO A 212 -17.29 -18.86 2.87
N MET A 213 -17.72 -19.10 1.62
CA MET A 213 -16.82 -19.48 0.53
C MET A 213 -15.84 -18.37 0.13
N ASP A 214 -16.26 -17.10 0.11
CA ASP A 214 -15.38 -15.97 -0.23
C ASP A 214 -14.30 -15.79 0.84
N VAL A 215 -14.66 -16.04 2.10
CA VAL A 215 -13.75 -16.03 3.25
C VAL A 215 -12.78 -17.21 3.20
N PHE A 216 -13.27 -18.41 2.88
CA PHE A 216 -12.46 -19.60 2.72
C PHE A 216 -11.40 -19.44 1.63
N TYR A 217 -11.79 -18.99 0.43
CA TYR A 217 -10.82 -18.74 -0.65
C TYR A 217 -9.82 -17.64 -0.31
N GLY A 218 -10.26 -16.60 0.41
CA GLY A 218 -9.36 -15.58 0.95
C GLY A 218 -8.32 -16.18 1.88
N GLY A 219 -8.74 -16.92 2.90
CA GLY A 219 -7.84 -17.55 3.86
C GLY A 219 -6.84 -18.52 3.20
N LEU A 220 -7.33 -19.35 2.28
CA LEU A 220 -6.50 -20.31 1.55
C LEU A 220 -5.45 -19.63 0.67
N LEU A 221 -5.80 -18.51 0.02
CA LEU A 221 -4.84 -17.68 -0.73
C LEU A 221 -3.73 -17.17 0.19
N GLY A 222 -4.09 -16.62 1.36
CA GLY A 222 -3.13 -16.11 2.35
C GLY A 222 -2.16 -17.19 2.84
N ILE A 223 -2.68 -18.39 3.16
CA ILE A 223 -1.85 -19.53 3.58
C ILE A 223 -0.89 -19.96 2.47
N ILE A 224 -1.39 -20.13 1.24
CA ILE A 224 -0.56 -20.56 0.11
C ILE A 224 0.58 -19.57 -0.15
N ILE A 225 0.28 -18.27 -0.20
CA ILE A 225 1.30 -17.24 -0.43
C ILE A 225 2.34 -17.25 0.69
N GLY A 226 1.90 -17.31 1.95
CA GLY A 226 2.78 -17.40 3.10
C GLY A 226 3.70 -18.61 3.02
N ILE A 227 3.15 -19.81 2.78
CA ILE A 227 3.93 -21.04 2.63
C ILE A 227 4.93 -20.95 1.46
N ILE A 228 4.49 -20.50 0.28
CA ILE A 228 5.38 -20.42 -0.89
C ILE A 228 6.55 -19.48 -0.61
N ILE A 229 6.29 -18.29 -0.08
CA ILE A 229 7.35 -17.29 0.13
C ILE A 229 8.29 -17.72 1.25
N PHE A 230 7.77 -18.15 2.39
CA PHE A 230 8.61 -18.47 3.55
C PHE A 230 9.30 -19.83 3.44
N ARG A 231 8.73 -20.80 2.70
CA ARG A 231 9.39 -22.09 2.49
C ARG A 231 10.47 -22.04 1.40
N LEU A 232 10.32 -21.16 0.41
CA LEU A 232 11.28 -21.05 -0.69
C LEU A 232 12.40 -20.05 -0.42
N PHE A 233 12.13 -19.01 0.38
CA PHE A 233 13.05 -17.89 0.57
C PHE A 233 13.35 -17.55 2.04
N GLY A 234 12.68 -18.19 3.00
CA GLY A 234 12.95 -18.07 4.45
C GLY A 234 13.88 -19.17 4.94
#